data_AF-A0A0F9C9R9-F1
#
_entry.id   AF-A0A0F9C9R9-F1
#
_cell.length_a   1.000
_cell.length_b   1.000
_cell.length_c   1.000
_cell.angle_alpha   90.00
_cell.angle_beta   90.00
_cell.angle_gamma   90.00
#
_symmetry.space_group_name_H-M   'P 1'
#
loop_
_entity.id
_entity.type
_entity.pdbx_description
1 polymer ?
#
loop_
_entity_poly.entity_id
_entity_poly.type
_entity_poly.pdbx_seq_one_letter_code
_entity_poly.pdbx_strand_id
1 'polypeptide(L)'
;CMGYMEADENADLLDRNSWTKTRMPVLETDVDKKIYGPGHNCFTVAEDDVTPLCVYHARDYQDAVGEPSVVPKTDTRPLEEIVKDPLYDPNRHARVFAVKYDDNGKPVFELY
;
A
#
# COMPACT_ATOMS: atom_id res chain seq x y z
N CYS A 1 -2.94 -1.91 4.30
CA CYS A 1 -3.23 -3.04 3.39
C CYS A 1 -3.73 -2.48 2.07
N MET A 2 -3.79 -3.32 1.04
CA MET A 2 -4.27 -3.00 -0.30
C MET A 2 -5.54 -3.79 -0.61
N GLY A 3 -6.55 -3.10 -1.15
CA GLY A 3 -7.71 -3.72 -1.77
C GLY A 3 -7.52 -3.90 -3.27
N TYR A 4 -8.43 -4.63 -3.90
CA TYR A 4 -8.39 -4.88 -5.34
C TYR A 4 -9.80 -4.89 -5.92
N MET A 5 -9.98 -4.20 -7.05
CA MET A 5 -11.20 -4.20 -7.84
C MET A 5 -10.83 -4.49 -9.29
N GLU A 6 -11.65 -5.30 -9.96
CA GLU A 6 -11.46 -5.72 -11.34
C GLU A 6 -12.72 -5.42 -12.16
N ALA A 7 -12.54 -5.08 -13.42
CA ALA A 7 -13.59 -4.88 -14.41
C ALA A 7 -13.10 -5.43 -15.76
N ASP A 8 -14.03 -5.88 -16.60
CA ASP A 8 -13.73 -6.23 -18.00
C ASP A 8 -13.27 -4.96 -18.74
N GLU A 9 -12.22 -5.07 -19.56
CA GLU A 9 -11.65 -3.93 -20.29
C GLU A 9 -12.64 -3.28 -21.27
N ASN A 10 -13.67 -4.01 -21.70
CA ASN A 10 -14.70 -3.55 -22.63
C ASN A 10 -16.00 -3.09 -21.93
N ALA A 11 -16.05 -3.10 -20.59
CA ALA A 11 -17.23 -2.68 -19.84
C ALA A 11 -17.35 -1.15 -19.70
N ASP A 12 -18.55 -0.68 -19.36
CA ASP A 12 -18.74 0.73 -18.95
C ASP A 12 -18.13 0.94 -17.56
N LEU A 13 -16.95 1.57 -17.50
CA LEU A 13 -16.24 1.82 -16.25
C LEU A 13 -16.97 2.81 -15.32
N LEU A 14 -17.94 3.58 -15.83
CA LEU A 14 -18.78 4.47 -15.03
C LEU A 14 -19.96 3.74 -14.38
N ASP A 15 -20.30 2.53 -14.83
CA ASP A 15 -21.24 1.67 -14.11
C ASP A 15 -20.53 0.96 -12.95
N ARG A 16 -20.97 1.24 -11.72
CA ARG A 16 -20.50 0.56 -10.50
C ARG A 16 -20.64 -0.96 -10.57
N ASN A 17 -21.58 -1.49 -11.35
CA ASN A 17 -21.82 -2.93 -11.46
C ASN A 17 -20.80 -3.63 -12.39
N SER A 18 -20.03 -2.87 -13.17
CA SER A 18 -18.91 -3.40 -13.96
C SER A 18 -17.73 -3.85 -13.09
N TRP A 19 -17.71 -3.44 -11.82
CA TRP A 19 -16.59 -3.66 -10.93
C TRP A 19 -16.87 -4.74 -9.88
N THR A 20 -15.99 -5.72 -9.79
CA THR A 20 -15.99 -6.72 -8.70
C THR A 20 -14.91 -6.38 -7.69
N LYS A 21 -15.28 -6.28 -6.41
CA LYS A 21 -14.33 -6.04 -5.31
C LYS A 21 -13.93 -7.35 -4.64
N THR A 22 -12.62 -7.58 -4.53
CA THR A 22 -12.12 -8.74 -3.78
C THR A 22 -12.43 -8.58 -2.29
N ARG A 23 -12.90 -9.67 -1.65
CA ARG A 23 -13.36 -9.67 -0.26
C ARG A 23 -12.24 -9.45 0.76
N MET A 24 -11.06 -10.03 0.50
CA MET A 24 -9.89 -9.96 1.37
C MET A 24 -8.84 -9.00 0.79
N PRO A 25 -7.96 -8.43 1.64
CA PRO A 25 -6.81 -7.67 1.14
C PRO A 25 -5.95 -8.52 0.20
N VAL A 26 -5.40 -7.88 -0.83
CA VAL A 26 -4.41 -8.54 -1.70
C VAL A 26 -2.99 -8.35 -1.20
N LEU A 27 -2.75 -7.38 -0.31
CA LEU A 27 -1.49 -7.19 0.39
C LEU A 27 -1.77 -6.63 1.78
N GLU A 28 -1.18 -7.23 2.81
CA GLU A 28 -1.38 -6.82 4.20
C GLU A 28 -0.09 -6.95 5.02
N THR A 29 -0.18 -6.59 6.30
CA THR A 29 0.97 -6.68 7.21
C THR A 29 1.49 -8.11 7.27
N ASP A 30 2.81 -8.26 7.15
CA ASP A 30 3.53 -9.50 7.39
C ASP A 30 4.43 -9.31 8.61
N VAL A 31 4.03 -9.91 9.73
CA VAL A 31 4.72 -9.76 11.02
C VAL A 31 6.09 -10.45 10.98
N ASP A 32 6.19 -11.60 10.32
CA ASP A 32 7.42 -12.38 10.24
C ASP A 32 8.49 -11.62 9.44
N LYS A 33 8.08 -10.95 8.36
CA LYS A 33 8.94 -10.08 7.54
C LYS A 33 9.11 -8.67 8.10
N LYS A 34 8.42 -8.33 9.19
CA LYS A 34 8.35 -6.99 9.78
C LYS A 34 7.94 -5.92 8.77
N ILE A 35 6.94 -6.21 7.94
CA ILE A 35 6.39 -5.27 6.95
C ILE A 35 5.00 -4.87 7.43
N TYR A 36 4.88 -3.67 8.00
CA TYR A 36 3.66 -3.20 8.64
C TYR A 36 2.95 -2.15 7.79
N GLY A 37 1.65 -2.37 7.56
CA GLY A 37 0.78 -1.45 6.87
C GLY A 37 1.17 -1.16 5.41
N PRO A 38 1.47 -2.17 4.56
CA PRO A 38 1.77 -1.92 3.16
C PRO A 38 0.56 -1.30 2.45
N GLY A 39 0.80 -0.31 1.59
CA GLY A 39 -0.26 0.35 0.83
C GLY A 39 0.18 1.58 0.02
N HIS A 40 -0.83 2.30 -0.47
CA HIS A 40 -0.70 3.46 -1.35
C HIS A 40 0.25 3.18 -2.52
N ASN A 41 -0.03 2.09 -3.23
CA ASN A 41 0.87 1.61 -4.27
C ASN A 41 0.68 2.35 -5.59
N CYS A 42 1.68 2.24 -6.45
CA CYS A 42 1.61 2.51 -7.87
C CYS A 42 2.28 1.37 -8.66
N PHE A 43 2.23 1.47 -9.99
CA PHE A 43 2.79 0.47 -10.89
C PHE A 43 3.76 1.11 -11.89
N THR A 44 4.82 0.38 -12.21
CA THR A 44 5.78 0.70 -13.27
C THR A 44 6.27 -0.60 -13.91
N VAL A 45 7.10 -0.50 -14.94
CA VAL A 45 7.84 -1.64 -15.52
C VAL A 45 9.30 -1.61 -15.09
N ALA A 46 9.94 -2.78 -15.03
CA ALA A 46 11.37 -2.92 -14.79
C ALA A 46 12.20 -2.50 -16.02
N GLU A 47 13.53 -2.51 -15.88
CA GLU A 47 14.48 -2.12 -16.93
C GLU A 47 14.49 -3.08 -18.14
N ASP A 48 13.84 -4.25 -18.03
CA ASP A 48 13.62 -5.17 -19.14
C ASP A 48 12.42 -4.78 -20.03
N ASP A 49 11.70 -3.71 -19.68
CA ASP A 49 10.46 -3.23 -20.31
C ASP A 49 9.32 -4.26 -20.36
N VAL A 50 9.41 -5.34 -19.57
CA VAL A 50 8.46 -6.46 -19.59
C VAL A 50 7.90 -6.75 -18.20
N THR A 51 8.73 -6.74 -17.16
CA THR A 51 8.34 -7.18 -15.81
C THR A 51 7.57 -6.07 -15.08
N PRO A 52 6.29 -6.27 -14.73
CA PRO A 52 5.54 -5.26 -13.98
C PRO A 52 5.99 -5.23 -12.52
N LEU A 53 6.16 -4.02 -11.99
CA LEU A 53 6.58 -3.76 -10.62
C LEU A 53 5.45 -3.07 -9.84
N CYS A 54 5.22 -3.54 -8.61
CA CYS A 54 4.38 -2.84 -7.64
C CYS A 54 5.28 -2.06 -6.69
N VAL A 55 5.12 -0.74 -6.65
CA VAL A 55 5.82 0.15 -5.72
C VAL A 55 4.84 0.57 -4.63
N TYR A 56 5.20 0.44 -3.36
CA TYR A 56 4.32 0.71 -2.22
C TYR A 56 5.14 1.27 -1.05
N HIS A 57 4.49 1.80 -0.01
CA HIS A 57 5.16 2.10 1.25
C HIS A 57 4.77 1.13 2.36
N ALA A 58 5.67 0.90 3.31
CA ALA A 58 5.39 0.21 4.58
C ALA A 58 6.34 0.70 5.68
N ARG A 59 6.06 0.30 6.94
CA ARG A 59 6.96 0.48 8.09
C ARG A 59 7.62 -0.83 8.49
N ASP A 60 8.70 -0.72 9.26
CA ASP A 60 9.46 -1.85 9.80
C ASP A 60 9.01 -2.25 11.22
N TYR A 61 8.04 -1.51 11.75
CA TYR A 61 7.46 -1.67 13.08
C TYR A 61 5.97 -1.35 13.06
N GLN A 62 5.24 -1.91 14.04
CA GLN A 62 3.78 -1.82 14.10
C GLN A 62 3.27 -0.47 14.58
N ASP A 63 3.79 0.00 15.72
CA ASP A 63 3.27 1.17 16.41
C ASP A 63 4.06 2.42 16.02
N ALA A 64 3.35 3.45 15.54
CA ALA A 64 3.97 4.73 15.22
C ALA A 64 4.62 5.34 16.48
N VAL A 65 5.86 5.78 16.35
CA VAL A 65 6.61 6.43 17.43
C VAL A 65 6.53 7.96 17.36
N GLY A 66 6.17 8.46 16.16
CA GLY A 66 6.10 9.88 15.78
C GLY A 66 7.39 10.66 15.97
N GLU A 67 7.40 11.88 15.43
CA GLU A 67 8.56 12.76 15.49
C GLU A 67 8.09 14.20 15.77
N PRO A 68 8.26 14.74 16.99
CA PRO A 68 7.78 16.07 17.35
C PRO A 68 8.24 17.17 16.38
N SER A 69 9.43 17.01 15.79
CA SER A 69 10.00 18.02 14.87
C SER A 69 9.28 18.13 13.52
N VAL A 70 8.50 17.12 13.12
CA VAL A 70 7.73 17.15 11.85
C VAL A 70 6.28 17.61 12.03
N VAL A 71 5.86 17.89 13.27
CA VAL A 71 4.51 18.38 13.57
C VAL A 71 4.33 19.82 13.03
N PRO A 72 3.32 20.08 12.18
CA PRO A 72 3.03 21.43 11.72
C PRO A 72 2.59 22.32 12.87
N LYS A 73 3.08 23.57 12.90
CA LYS A 73 2.64 24.58 13.90
C LYS A 73 1.15 24.90 13.86
N THR A 74 0.46 24.51 12.79
CA THR A 74 -0.99 24.65 12.63
C THR A 74 -1.78 23.57 13.37
N ASP A 75 -1.14 22.46 13.75
CA ASP A 75 -1.76 21.46 14.62
C ASP A 75 -1.63 21.92 16.08
N THR A 76 -2.78 22.13 16.72
CA THR A 76 -2.89 22.71 18.07
C THR A 76 -3.30 21.68 19.12
N ARG A 77 -3.40 20.40 18.75
CA ARG A 77 -3.68 19.30 19.68
C ARG A 77 -2.52 19.15 20.71
N PRO A 78 -2.75 18.46 21.84
CA PRO A 78 -1.68 18.17 22.81
C PRO A 78 -0.52 17.37 22.17
N LEU A 79 0.73 17.75 22.43
CA LEU A 79 1.90 17.09 21.84
C LEU A 79 1.94 15.57 22.13
N GLU A 80 1.51 15.17 23.33
CA GLU A 80 1.46 13.76 23.74
C GLU A 80 0.49 12.91 22.89
N GLU A 81 -0.56 13.53 22.34
CA GLU A 81 -1.50 12.89 21.41
C GLU A 81 -0.94 12.92 19.99
N ILE A 82 -0.37 14.06 19.56
CA ILE A 82 0.17 14.25 18.22
C ILE A 82 1.36 13.34 17.94
N VAL A 83 2.26 13.13 18.91
CA VAL A 83 3.45 12.29 18.72
C VAL A 83 3.08 10.81 18.50
N LYS A 84 1.86 10.38 18.82
CA LYS A 84 1.39 9.03 18.49
C LYS A 84 0.67 8.96 17.15
N ASP A 85 0.48 10.09 16.46
CA ASP A 85 -0.20 10.16 15.18
C ASP A 85 0.69 9.59 14.06
N PRO A 86 0.28 8.52 13.37
CA PRO A 86 1.05 7.92 12.29
C PRO A 86 1.29 8.87 11.11
N LEU A 87 0.55 9.98 11.02
CA LEU A 87 0.79 11.03 10.02
C LEU A 87 2.16 11.68 10.20
N TYR A 88 2.61 11.84 11.45
CA TYR A 88 3.86 12.51 11.82
C TYR A 88 5.00 11.53 12.15
N ASP A 89 4.82 10.27 11.82
CA ASP A 89 5.88 9.27 11.80
C ASP A 89 6.42 9.17 10.36
N PRO A 90 7.65 9.66 10.08
CA PRO A 90 8.20 9.75 8.73
C PRO A 90 8.74 8.42 8.19
N ASN A 91 8.70 7.33 8.96
CA ASN A 91 9.39 6.08 8.63
C ASN A 91 8.56 5.13 7.75
N ARG A 92 7.76 5.69 6.84
CA ARG A 92 7.17 4.94 5.73
C ARG A 92 8.18 4.90 4.59
N HIS A 93 8.77 3.74 4.36
CA HIS A 93 9.79 3.57 3.33
C HIS A 93 9.18 3.01 2.06
N ALA A 94 9.59 3.54 0.91
CA ALA A 94 9.22 3.00 -0.40
C ALA A 94 9.88 1.63 -0.60
N ARG A 95 9.11 0.69 -1.13
CA ARG A 95 9.47 -0.71 -1.38
C ARG A 95 8.94 -1.13 -2.74
N VAL A 96 9.52 -2.17 -3.32
CA VAL A 96 9.15 -2.68 -4.64
C VAL A 96 9.20 -4.21 -4.67
N PHE A 97 8.30 -4.84 -5.43
CA PHE A 97 8.38 -6.25 -5.82
C PHE A 97 7.82 -6.44 -7.24
N ALA A 98 8.23 -7.53 -7.89
CA ALA A 98 7.69 -7.93 -9.19
C ALA A 98 6.29 -8.54 -9.03
N VAL A 99 5.35 -8.09 -9.85
CA VAL A 99 3.98 -8.65 -9.88
C VAL A 99 4.00 -9.95 -10.66
N LYS A 100 3.51 -11.02 -10.04
CA LYS A 100 3.28 -12.31 -10.69
C LYS A 100 1.81 -12.39 -11.13
N TYR A 101 1.51 -13.33 -12.02
CA TYR A 101 0.14 -13.59 -12.45
C TYR A 101 -0.19 -15.07 -12.22
N ASP A 102 -1.42 -15.36 -11.81
CA ASP A 102 -1.92 -16.73 -11.74
C ASP A 102 -2.34 -17.25 -13.12
N ASP A 103 -2.77 -18.51 -13.19
CA ASP A 103 -3.17 -19.19 -14.43
C ASP A 103 -4.39 -18.52 -15.12
N ASN A 104 -5.14 -17.68 -14.41
CA ASN A 104 -6.27 -16.93 -14.94
C ASN A 104 -5.89 -15.50 -15.36
N GLY A 105 -4.60 -15.14 -15.28
CA GLY A 105 -4.11 -13.80 -15.57
C GLY A 105 -4.39 -12.78 -14.47
N LYS A 106 -4.73 -13.22 -13.24
CA LYS A 106 -4.93 -12.31 -12.11
C LYS A 106 -3.59 -11.96 -11.45
N PRO A 107 -3.33 -10.67 -11.14
CA PRO A 107 -2.11 -10.30 -10.43
C PRO A 107 -2.09 -10.86 -9.01
N VAL A 108 -0.95 -11.46 -8.65
CA VAL A 108 -0.63 -11.99 -7.33
C VAL A 108 0.37 -11.06 -6.66
N PHE A 109 -0.05 -10.45 -5.55
CA PHE A 109 0.78 -9.55 -4.75
C PHE A 109 1.35 -10.33 -3.57
N GLU A 110 2.64 -10.61 -3.61
CA GLU A 110 3.31 -11.42 -2.60
C GLU A 110 4.60 -10.71 -2.16
N LEU A 111 4.76 -10.55 -0.84
CA LEU A 111 6.02 -10.08 -0.27
C LEU A 111 7.07 -11.18 -0.45
N TYR A 112 8.29 -10.80 -0.86
CA TYR A 112 9.41 -11.69 -1.15
C TYR A 112 9.77 -12.67 -0.03
#